data_AF-A0A821RSY4-F1
#
_entry.id   AF-A0A821RSY4-F1
#
_cell.length_a   1.000
_cell.length_b   1.000
_cell.length_c   1.000
_cell.angle_alpha   90.00
_cell.angle_beta   90.00
_cell.angle_gamma   90.00
#
_symmetry.space_group_name_H-M   'P 1'
#
loop_
_entity.id
_entity.type
_entity.pdbx_description
1 polymer ?
#
loop_
_entity_poly.entity_id
_entity_poly.type
_entity_poly.pdbx_seq_one_letter_code
_entity_poly.pdbx_strand_id
1 'polypeptide(L)'
;NKIVILMNLPDIALTFLDVLPEWSSTNIEEKEQWILPIHIYCYTFSKADNRDEDIRMRLKSILPNINDEQITCRFVRQVAPNKDMMCVRIVFFNKKNSDEMLSTEKINKEDDEGEVPAKRFKQDSSE
;
A
#
# COMPACT_ATOMS: atom_id res chain seq x y z
N ASN A 1 -0.09 17.47 6.62
CA ASN A 1 -0.01 16.91 7.99
C ASN A 1 0.01 15.39 7.93
N LYS A 2 0.55 14.72 8.96
CA LYS A 2 0.58 13.25 9.07
C LYS A 2 0.48 12.84 10.53
N ILE A 3 -0.04 11.65 10.80
CA ILE A 3 -0.01 11.05 12.13
C ILE A 3 1.25 10.18 12.20
N VAL A 4 2.02 10.33 13.28
CA VAL A 4 3.25 9.56 13.51
C VAL A 4 3.10 8.77 14.79
N ILE A 5 3.26 7.46 14.69
CA ILE A 5 3.26 6.54 15.83
C ILE A 5 4.68 6.00 15.97
N LEU A 6 5.25 6.12 17.17
CA LEU A 6 6.59 5.62 17.49
C LEU A 6 6.49 4.49 18.50
N MET A 7 6.98 3.31 18.13
CA MET A 7 6.97 2.12 18.97
C MET A 7 8.41 1.75 19.31
N ASN A 8 8.90 2.23 20.46
CA ASN A 8 10.29 2.08 20.91
C ASN A 8 10.44 0.97 21.96
N LEU A 9 9.87 -0.20 21.69
CA LEU A 9 9.97 -1.39 22.54
C LEU A 9 10.49 -2.56 21.70
N PRO A 10 11.80 -2.65 21.43
CA PRO A 10 12.29 -3.43 20.29
C PRO A 10 12.13 -4.95 20.39
N ASP A 11 11.88 -5.49 21.58
CA ASP A 11 11.59 -6.90 21.75
C ASP A 11 10.14 -7.26 21.36
N ILE A 12 9.19 -6.32 21.44
CA ILE A 12 7.74 -6.60 21.29
C ILE A 12 7.00 -5.63 20.35
N ALA A 13 7.64 -4.59 19.83
CA ALA A 13 6.93 -3.55 19.09
C ALA A 13 6.24 -4.09 17.82
N LEU A 14 6.78 -5.11 17.16
CA LEU A 14 6.11 -5.74 16.02
C LEU A 14 4.82 -6.46 16.43
N THR A 15 4.76 -7.06 17.62
CA THR A 15 3.60 -7.87 18.02
C THR A 15 2.36 -7.02 18.17
N PHE A 16 2.48 -5.79 18.67
CA PHE A 16 1.38 -4.83 18.79
C PHE A 16 0.75 -4.38 17.45
N LEU A 17 1.35 -4.74 16.31
CA LEU A 17 0.74 -4.44 15.01
C LEU A 17 -0.46 -5.36 14.70
N ASP A 18 -0.65 -6.42 15.50
CA ASP A 18 -1.80 -7.33 15.45
C ASP A 18 -3.15 -6.67 15.77
N VAL A 19 -3.15 -5.44 16.31
CA VAL A 19 -4.36 -4.61 16.50
C VAL A 19 -4.76 -3.83 15.25
N LEU A 20 -3.94 -3.85 14.19
CA LEU A 20 -4.13 -3.13 12.93
C LEU A 20 -4.48 -3.97 11.67
N PRO A 21 -4.91 -5.26 11.71
CA PRO A 21 -5.19 -6.04 10.50
C PRO A 21 -6.14 -5.35 9.54
N GLU A 22 -7.19 -4.72 10.07
CA GLU A 22 -8.22 -4.03 9.29
C GLU A 22 -7.66 -2.87 8.46
N TRP A 23 -6.54 -2.25 8.88
CA TRP A 23 -5.93 -1.14 8.14
C TRP A 23 -5.18 -1.61 6.89
N SER A 24 -4.84 -2.90 6.85
CA SER A 24 -4.27 -3.56 5.68
C SER A 24 -5.34 -4.09 4.71
N SER A 25 -6.62 -4.07 5.10
CA SER A 25 -7.72 -4.52 4.25
C SER A 25 -7.83 -3.71 2.95
N THR A 26 -8.36 -4.32 1.90
CA THR A 26 -8.59 -3.69 0.59
C THR A 26 -9.85 -2.83 0.56
N ASN A 27 -10.67 -2.81 1.61
CA ASN A 27 -11.89 -2.02 1.66
C ASN A 27 -11.59 -0.51 1.58
N ILE A 28 -12.04 0.12 0.50
CA ILE A 28 -11.75 1.52 0.19
C ILE A 28 -12.54 2.45 1.13
N GLU A 29 -13.77 2.07 1.51
CA GLU A 29 -14.65 2.90 2.36
C GLU A 29 -14.05 3.13 3.76
N GLU A 30 -13.38 2.12 4.32
CA GLU A 30 -12.67 2.23 5.61
C GLU A 30 -11.40 3.08 5.51
N LYS A 31 -10.73 3.08 4.35
CA LYS A 31 -9.54 3.91 4.10
C LYS A 31 -9.88 5.38 3.96
N GLU A 32 -11.06 5.70 3.42
CA GLU A 32 -11.53 7.07 3.24
C GLU A 32 -11.81 7.80 4.55
N GLN A 33 -12.06 7.06 5.64
CA GLN A 33 -12.21 7.64 7.00
C GLN A 33 -10.93 8.33 7.49
N TRP A 34 -9.76 7.94 6.95
CA TRP A 34 -8.48 8.51 7.35
C TRP A 34 -8.08 9.67 6.42
N ILE A 35 -8.13 10.88 6.97
CA ILE A 35 -7.84 12.13 6.25
C ILE A 35 -6.33 12.36 6.09
N LEU A 36 -5.52 11.83 7.02
CA LEU A 36 -4.07 12.00 7.03
C LEU A 36 -3.35 10.64 6.93
N PRO A 37 -2.20 10.57 6.22
CA PRO A 37 -1.40 9.36 6.21
C PRO A 37 -0.88 9.05 7.60
N ILE A 38 -0.86 7.76 7.95
CA ILE A 38 -0.31 7.26 9.22
C ILE A 38 1.04 6.63 8.95
N HIS A 39 2.05 7.11 9.65
CA HIS A 39 3.40 6.57 9.61
C HIS A 39 3.70 5.92 10.95
N ILE A 40 3.90 4.60 10.94
CA ILE A 40 4.31 3.85 12.13
C ILE A 40 5.81 3.58 12.02
N TYR A 41 6.56 3.95 13.06
CA TYR A 41 7.97 3.65 13.20
C TYR A 41 8.12 2.65 14.34
N CYS A 42 8.38 1.40 13.97
CA CYS A 42 8.52 0.30 14.90
C CYS A 42 9.99 -0.09 14.99
N TYR A 43 10.57 0.00 16.18
CA TYR A 43 11.90 -0.55 16.40
C TYR A 43 11.80 -2.04 16.69
N THR A 44 12.68 -2.86 16.11
CA THR A 44 12.71 -4.30 16.37
C THR A 44 14.13 -4.82 16.31
N PHE A 45 14.40 -5.93 16.99
CA PHE A 45 15.64 -6.65 16.80
C PHE A 45 15.58 -7.64 15.64
N SER A 46 16.71 -7.87 14.98
CA SER A 46 16.92 -8.99 14.05
C SER A 46 18.25 -9.67 14.36
N LYS A 47 18.24 -11.00 14.34
CA LYS A 47 19.43 -11.87 14.49
C LYS A 47 19.82 -12.58 13.19
N ALA A 48 19.09 -12.33 12.11
CA ALA A 48 19.35 -12.95 10.82
C ALA A 48 20.48 -12.21 10.07
N ASP A 49 21.16 -12.91 9.18
CA ASP A 49 22.11 -12.31 8.25
C ASP A 49 21.39 -11.34 7.29
N ASN A 50 20.26 -11.81 6.72
CA ASN A 50 19.34 -10.94 5.98
C ASN A 50 18.26 -10.36 6.91
N ARG A 51 18.59 -9.22 7.51
CA ARG A 51 17.76 -8.53 8.51
C ARG A 51 16.45 -7.99 7.95
N ASP A 52 16.47 -7.57 6.68
CA ASP A 52 15.31 -6.99 6.01
C ASP A 52 14.27 -8.08 5.74
N GLU A 53 14.72 -9.21 5.21
CA GLU A 53 13.87 -10.38 4.95
C GLU A 53 13.24 -10.96 6.22
N ASP A 54 14.02 -11.13 7.30
CA ASP A 54 13.50 -11.56 8.61
C ASP A 54 12.37 -10.64 9.11
N ILE A 55 12.58 -9.33 9.02
CA ILE A 55 11.58 -8.36 9.47
C ILE A 55 10.33 -8.39 8.59
N ARG A 56 10.50 -8.42 7.26
CA ARG A 56 9.36 -8.49 6.33
C ARG A 56 8.55 -9.76 6.54
N MET A 57 9.20 -10.89 6.76
CA MET A 57 8.53 -12.16 7.02
C MET A 57 7.69 -12.09 8.31
N ARG A 58 8.28 -11.61 9.41
CA ARG A 58 7.55 -11.42 10.68
C ARG A 58 6.44 -10.38 10.58
N LEU A 59 6.63 -9.33 9.77
CA LEU A 59 5.60 -8.33 9.56
C LEU A 59 4.43 -8.88 8.75
N LYS A 60 4.70 -9.61 7.65
CA LYS A 60 3.67 -10.26 6.83
C LYS A 60 2.91 -11.34 7.58
N SER A 61 3.52 -12.01 8.57
CA SER A 61 2.77 -12.94 9.42
C SER A 61 1.76 -12.25 10.34
N ILE A 62 2.00 -10.98 10.70
CA ILE A 62 1.12 -10.19 11.59
C ILE A 62 0.10 -9.37 10.78
N LEU A 63 0.53 -8.85 9.63
CA LEU A 63 -0.28 -8.06 8.70
C LEU A 63 -0.23 -8.70 7.30
N PRO A 64 -1.03 -9.74 7.02
CA PRO A 64 -0.93 -10.50 5.78
C PRO A 64 -1.14 -9.69 4.49
N ASN A 65 -1.95 -8.63 4.56
CA ASN A 65 -2.33 -7.82 3.40
C ASN A 65 -1.45 -6.58 3.20
N ILE A 66 -0.36 -6.44 3.94
CA ILE A 66 0.54 -5.29 3.80
C ILE A 66 1.37 -5.40 2.51
N ASN A 67 1.39 -4.34 1.71
CA ASN A 67 2.18 -4.28 0.49
C ASN A 67 3.65 -3.95 0.80
N ASP A 68 4.58 -4.52 0.03
CA ASP A 68 6.02 -4.28 0.23
C ASP A 68 6.42 -2.81 0.06
N GLU A 69 5.69 -2.04 -0.76
CA GLU A 69 5.86 -0.60 -0.95
C GLU A 69 5.52 0.24 0.29
N GLN A 70 4.70 -0.30 1.18
CA GLN A 70 4.33 0.37 2.44
C GLN A 70 5.41 0.21 3.50
N ILE A 71 6.38 -0.68 3.29
CA ILE A 71 7.36 -1.10 4.29
C ILE A 71 8.76 -0.61 3.90
N THR A 72 9.41 0.09 4.82
CA THR A 72 10.82 0.45 4.70
C THR A 72 11.57 0.04 5.96
N CYS A 73 12.62 -0.77 5.82
CA CYS A 73 13.48 -1.16 6.94
C CYS A 73 14.76 -0.32 6.93
N ARG A 74 15.18 0.14 8.10
CA ARG A 74 16.43 0.90 8.28
C ARG A 74 17.24 0.29 9.42
N PHE A 75 18.51 0.00 9.17
CA PHE A 75 19.44 -0.33 10.24
C PHE A 75 19.60 0.85 11.21
N VAL A 76 19.63 0.56 12.52
CA VAL A 76 19.83 1.56 13.57
C VAL A 76 21.20 1.40 14.20
N ARG A 77 21.49 0.22 14.74
CA ARG A 77 22.76 -0.11 15.41
C ARG A 77 22.85 -1.61 15.72
N GLN A 78 24.06 -2.10 15.93
CA GLN A 78 24.27 -3.38 16.60
C GLN A 78 24.02 -3.24 18.11
N VAL A 79 23.34 -4.20 18.72
CA VAL A 79 23.04 -4.19 20.17
C VAL A 79 23.72 -5.32 20.93
N ALA A 80 24.09 -6.39 20.24
CA ALA A 80 24.94 -7.48 20.73
C ALA A 80 25.57 -8.19 19.52
N PRO A 81 26.57 -9.06 19.71
CA PRO A 81 27.06 -9.93 18.64
C PRO A 81 25.88 -10.63 17.95
N ASN A 82 25.83 -10.52 16.62
CA ASN A 82 24.77 -11.09 15.78
C ASN A 82 23.33 -10.64 16.12
N LYS A 83 23.15 -9.51 16.82
CA LYS A 83 21.82 -8.93 17.10
C LYS A 83 21.87 -7.43 16.84
N ASP A 84 21.08 -6.99 15.86
CA ASP A 84 20.97 -5.57 15.54
C ASP A 84 19.56 -5.08 15.75
N MET A 85 19.49 -3.78 16.02
CA MET A 85 18.26 -3.01 16.08
C MET A 85 17.99 -2.42 14.70
N MET A 86 16.76 -2.60 14.26
CA MET A 86 16.22 -2.12 13.00
C MET A 86 15.03 -1.20 13.32
N CYS A 87 14.75 -0.26 12.41
CA CYS A 87 13.55 0.55 12.42
C CYS A 87 12.74 0.21 11.19
N VAL A 88 11.52 -0.28 11.40
CA VAL A 88 10.55 -0.61 10.37
C VAL A 88 9.58 0.55 10.28
N ARG A 89 9.54 1.20 9.14
CA ARG A 89 8.55 2.21 8.83
C ARG A 89 7.44 1.57 8.02
N ILE A 90 6.21 1.74 8.49
CA ILE A 90 4.99 1.29 7.81
C ILE A 90 4.14 2.52 7.49
N VAL A 91 3.58 2.57 6.29
CA VAL A 91 2.72 3.67 5.83
C VAL A 91 1.33 3.17 5.48
N PHE A 92 0.32 3.71 6.14
CA PHE A 92 -1.09 3.48 5.83
C PHE A 92 -1.75 4.76 5.31
N PHE A 93 -2.83 4.56 4.55
CA PHE A 93 -3.71 5.63 4.04
C PHE A 93 -2.94 6.74 3.29
N ASN A 94 -1.87 6.36 2.61
CA ASN A 94 -1.17 7.28 1.72
C ASN A 94 -2.02 7.45 0.48
N LYS A 95 -2.76 8.56 0.40
CA LYS A 95 -3.42 9.02 -0.81
C LYS A 95 -2.34 9.46 -1.81
N LYS A 96 -1.60 8.50 -2.37
CA LYS A 96 -0.97 8.73 -3.67
C LYS A 96 -2.14 8.89 -4.62
N ASN A 97 -2.35 10.12 -5.07
CA ASN A 97 -3.37 10.58 -6.02
C ASN A 97 -4.29 9.48 -6.56
N SER A 98 -5.50 9.42 -6.00
CA SER A 98 -6.66 8.72 -6.56
C SER A 98 -6.99 9.11 -8.01
N ASP A 99 -6.27 10.07 -8.60
CA ASP A 99 -6.35 10.44 -10.02
C ASP A 99 -5.66 9.44 -10.96
N GLU A 100 -4.71 8.63 -10.49
CA GLU A 100 -3.98 7.71 -11.38
C GLU A 100 -4.72 6.37 -11.62
N MET A 101 -5.65 5.99 -10.74
CA MET A 101 -6.55 4.84 -10.97
C MET A 101 -7.84 5.22 -11.70
N LEU A 102 -8.35 6.46 -11.56
CA LEU A 102 -9.50 6.92 -12.35
C LEU A 102 -9.17 7.11 -13.84
N SER A 103 -7.91 7.34 -14.20
CA SER A 103 -7.49 7.48 -15.59
C SER A 103 -7.43 6.11 -16.31
N THR A 104 -7.07 5.03 -15.60
CA THR A 104 -6.98 3.69 -16.18
C THR A 104 -8.36 3.05 -16.40
N GLU A 105 -9.36 3.38 -15.59
CA GLU A 105 -10.74 2.93 -15.81
C GLU A 105 -11.45 3.64 -16.97
N LYS A 106 -11.04 4.87 -17.32
CA LYS A 106 -11.59 5.59 -18.48
C LYS A 106 -11.05 5.05 -19.81
N ILE A 107 -9.77 4.67 -19.85
CA ILE A 107 -9.14 4.14 -21.07
C ILE A 107 -9.77 2.80 -21.50
N ASN A 108 -10.19 1.96 -20.55
CA ASN A 108 -10.75 0.63 -20.88
C ASN A 108 -12.25 0.63 -21.25
N LYS A 109 -12.95 1.79 -21.20
CA LYS A 109 -14.38 1.87 -21.54
C LYS A 109 -14.68 2.51 -22.89
N GLU A 110 -13.70 3.10 -23.57
CA GLU A 110 -13.91 3.78 -24.86
C GLU A 110 -13.78 2.86 -26.09
N ASP A 111 -13.35 1.60 -25.93
CA ASP A 111 -13.09 0.68 -27.06
C ASP A 111 -14.23 -0.30 -27.39
N ASP A 112 -15.40 -0.22 -26.72
CA ASP A 112 -16.51 -1.19 -26.91
C ASP A 112 -17.90 -0.55 -27.13
N GLU A 113 -17.97 0.54 -27.92
CA GLU A 113 -19.23 0.91 -28.59
C GLU A 113 -19.05 0.90 -30.12
N GLY A 114 -19.60 -0.16 -30.73
CA GLY A 114 -19.44 -0.51 -32.13
C GLY A 114 -19.90 0.54 -33.14
N GLU A 115 -19.08 0.68 -34.17
CA GLU A 115 -19.35 1.47 -35.37
C GLU A 115 -20.51 0.83 -36.17
N VAL A 116 -21.70 1.45 -36.10
CA VAL A 116 -22.87 1.10 -36.92
C VAL A 116 -22.70 1.73 -38.32
N PRO A 117 -22.92 1.00 -39.44
CA PRO A 117 -22.57 1.49 -40.77
C PRO A 117 -23.46 2.65 -41.23
N ALA A 118 -22.82 3.70 -41.76
CA ALA A 118 -23.45 4.92 -42.25
C ALA A 118 -24.39 4.69 -43.45
N LYS A 119 -25.60 5.25 -43.37
CA LYS A 119 -26.65 5.24 -44.40
C LYS A 119 -26.22 6.02 -45.65
N ARG A 120 -26.21 5.39 -46.83
CA ARG A 120 -26.15 6.08 -48.14
C ARG A 120 -27.53 6.62 -48.51
N PHE A 121 -27.67 7.94 -48.62
CA PHE A 121 -28.81 8.60 -49.27
C PHE A 121 -28.74 8.37 -50.79
N LYS A 122 -29.84 7.88 -51.37
CA LYS A 122 -30.07 7.93 -52.82
C LYS A 122 -30.91 9.17 -53.12
N GLN A 123 -30.41 10.03 -53.99
CA GLN A 123 -31.20 11.02 -54.71
C GLN A 123 -30.94 10.77 -56.20
N ASP A 124 -31.97 10.28 -56.89
CA ASP A 124 -32.48 10.92 -58.11
C ASP A 124 -33.68 10.12 -58.62
N SER A 125 -34.80 10.82 -58.74
CA SER A 125 -36.03 10.37 -59.40
C SER A 125 -36.11 11.08 -60.74
N SER A 126 -36.44 10.30 -61.76
CA SER A 126 -36.48 10.61 -63.18
C SER A 126 -37.56 11.62 -63.57
N GLU A 127 -37.25 12.47 -64.55
CA GLU A 127 -38.03 12.72 -65.77
C GLU A 127 -37.16 13.41 -66.83
#